data_AF-A0A5B2UG18-F1
#
_entry.id   AF-A0A5B2UG18-F1
#
_cell.length_a   1.000
_cell.length_b   1.000
_cell.length_c   1.000
_cell.angle_alpha   90.00
_cell.angle_beta   90.00
_cell.angle_gamma   90.00
#
_symmetry.space_group_name_H-M   'P 1'
#
loop_
_entity.id
_entity.type
_entity.pdbx_description
1 polymer ?
#
loop_
_entity_poly.entity_id
_entity_poly.type
_entity_poly.pdbx_seq_one_letter_code
_entity_poly.pdbx_strand_id
1 'polypeptide(L)'
;MILQGTQLEIEYARDTMPRGVLGMNAAMMEDYLKFIANRRLSQIGLKEEYPGTTNPFPWMSEIMDLKKEKNFFETRVIEYQTGGALSWD
;
A
#
# COMPACT_ATOMS: atom_id res chain seq x y z
N MET A 1 3.39 -20.25 -6.15
CA MET A 1 2.18 -19.45 -6.44
C MET A 1 2.44 -17.95 -6.38
N ILE A 2 3.05 -17.40 -5.31
CA ILE A 2 3.34 -15.95 -5.21
C ILE A 2 4.16 -15.44 -6.40
N LEU A 3 5.29 -16.08 -6.73
CA LEU A 3 6.15 -15.67 -7.85
C LEU A 3 5.43 -15.68 -9.20
N GLN A 4 4.60 -16.70 -9.44
CA GLN A 4 3.82 -16.79 -10.67
C GLN A 4 2.77 -15.67 -10.74
N GLY A 5 2.09 -15.39 -9.62
CA GLY A 5 1.16 -14.26 -9.54
C GLY A 5 1.88 -12.93 -9.78
N THR A 6 3.04 -12.72 -9.17
CA THR A 6 3.86 -11.52 -9.39
C THR A 6 4.23 -11.35 -10.86
N GLN A 7 4.61 -12.42 -11.54
CA GLN A 7 4.94 -12.36 -12.97
C GLN A 7 3.74 -11.95 -13.84
N LEU A 8 2.57 -12.53 -13.61
CA LEU A 8 1.35 -12.18 -14.33
C LEU A 8 0.94 -10.71 -14.10
N GLU A 9 1.07 -10.23 -12.87
CA GLU A 9 0.79 -8.82 -12.54
C GLU A 9 1.79 -7.85 -13.19
N ILE A 10 3.06 -8.24 -13.32
CA ILE A 10 4.06 -7.45 -14.05
C ILE A 10 3.71 -7.34 -15.54
N GLU A 11 3.30 -8.45 -16.15
CA GLU A 11 2.84 -8.46 -17.54
C GLU A 11 1.60 -7.58 -17.72
N TYR A 12 0.61 -7.71 -16.83
CA TYR A 12 -0.56 -6.85 -16.81
C TYR A 12 -0.21 -5.36 -16.63
N ALA A 13 0.72 -5.03 -15.74
CA ALA A 13 1.17 -3.65 -15.52
C ALA A 13 1.86 -3.07 -16.76
N ARG A 14 2.62 -3.88 -17.52
CA ARG A 14 3.26 -3.46 -18.76
C ARG A 14 2.25 -3.22 -19.88
N ASP A 15 1.25 -4.11 -20.00
CA ASP A 15 0.19 -3.99 -21.01
C ASP A 15 -0.74 -2.80 -20.74
N THR A 16 -1.02 -2.51 -19.47
CA THR A 16 -1.89 -1.39 -19.09
C THR A 16 -1.20 -0.04 -19.15
N MET A 17 0.14 0.01 -19.02
CA MET A 17 0.92 1.25 -18.97
C MET A 17 2.01 1.34 -20.04
N PRO A 18 1.69 1.21 -21.35
CA PRO A 18 2.70 1.15 -22.42
C PRO A 18 3.50 2.46 -22.60
N ARG A 19 2.95 3.61 -22.18
CA ARG A 19 3.63 4.92 -22.22
C ARG A 19 3.90 5.51 -20.82
N GLY A 20 3.60 4.75 -19.76
CA GLY A 20 3.57 5.27 -18.39
C GLY A 20 2.46 6.31 -18.15
N VAL A 21 2.23 6.61 -16.88
CA VAL A 21 1.37 7.69 -16.39
C VAL A 21 2.28 8.71 -15.68
N LEU A 22 1.89 9.98 -15.61
CA LEU A 22 2.68 11.00 -14.90
C LEU A 22 2.94 10.55 -13.46
N GLY A 23 4.21 10.32 -13.11
CA GLY A 23 4.62 9.84 -11.78
C GLY A 23 4.60 8.33 -11.57
N MET A 24 4.24 7.51 -12.58
CA MET A 24 4.22 6.06 -12.50
C MET A 24 4.56 5.43 -13.85
N ASN A 25 5.65 4.67 -13.93
CA ASN A 25 5.98 3.89 -15.13
C ASN A 25 5.98 2.39 -14.83
N ALA A 26 5.93 1.57 -15.88
CA ALA A 26 5.86 0.11 -15.74
C ALA A 26 7.05 -0.47 -14.96
N ALA A 27 8.24 0.11 -15.07
CA ALA A 27 9.43 -0.34 -14.32
C ALA A 27 9.29 -0.09 -12.81
N MET A 28 8.79 1.08 -12.41
CA MET A 28 8.50 1.40 -11.01
C MET A 28 7.39 0.49 -10.45
N MET A 29 6.36 0.19 -11.24
CA MET A 29 5.32 -0.77 -10.84
C MET A 29 5.87 -2.18 -10.67
N GLU A 30 6.77 -2.61 -11.53
CA GLU A 30 7.46 -3.90 -11.41
C GLU A 30 8.29 -3.97 -10.13
N ASP A 31 9.07 -2.94 -9.81
CA ASP A 31 9.85 -2.89 -8.56
C ASP A 31 8.95 -2.90 -7.32
N TYR A 32 7.81 -2.20 -7.37
CA TYR A 32 6.81 -2.24 -6.32
C TYR A 32 6.19 -3.64 -6.13
N LEU A 33 5.82 -4.31 -7.22
CA LEU A 33 5.25 -5.67 -7.17
C LEU A 33 6.25 -6.67 -6.59
N LYS A 34 7.53 -6.56 -6.93
CA LYS A 34 8.60 -7.40 -6.35
C LYS A 34 8.81 -7.11 -4.86
N PHE A 35 8.77 -5.84 -4.45
CA PHE A 35 8.81 -5.45 -3.04
C PHE A 35 7.65 -6.07 -2.24
N ILE A 36 6.42 -6.03 -2.78
CA ILE A 36 5.26 -6.66 -2.15
C ILE A 36 5.41 -8.19 -2.12
N ALA A 37 5.93 -8.81 -3.18
CA ALA A 37 6.17 -10.25 -3.22
C ALA A 37 7.13 -10.70 -2.11
N ASN A 38 8.25 -10.01 -1.91
CA ASN A 38 9.18 -10.28 -0.81
C ASN A 38 8.52 -10.10 0.55
N ARG A 39 7.73 -9.02 0.74
CA ARG A 39 7.01 -8.81 1.99
C ARG A 39 6.05 -9.96 2.29
N ARG A 40 5.36 -10.50 1.28
CA ARG A 40 4.47 -11.66 1.43
C ARG A 40 5.24 -12.94 1.74
N LEU A 41 6.39 -13.17 1.11
CA LEU A 41 7.26 -14.31 1.38
C LEU A 41 7.81 -14.28 2.82
N SER A 42 8.29 -13.10 3.25
CA SER A 42 8.80 -12.88 4.60
C SER A 42 7.71 -13.11 5.68
N GLN A 43 6.46 -12.69 5.41
CA GLN A 43 5.32 -12.93 6.32
C GLN A 43 5.03 -14.41 6.58
N ILE A 44 5.37 -15.30 5.65
CA ILE A 44 5.18 -16.74 5.79
C ILE A 44 6.49 -17.48 6.10
N GLY A 45 7.54 -16.75 6.49
CA GLY A 45 8.83 -17.31 6.89
C GLY A 45 9.68 -17.86 5.72
N LEU A 46 9.36 -17.49 4.48
CA LEU A 46 10.16 -17.84 3.31
C LEU A 46 11.23 -16.79 3.03
N LYS A 47 12.28 -17.19 2.32
CA LYS A 47 13.34 -16.30 1.88
C LYS A 47 12.81 -15.32 0.82
N GLU A 48 13.35 -14.11 0.82
CA GLU A 48 13.12 -13.14 -0.24
C GLU A 48 13.73 -13.61 -1.55
N GLU A 49 12.98 -13.47 -2.64
CA GLU A 49 13.37 -13.91 -3.98
C GLU A 49 13.90 -12.75 -4.83
N TYR A 50 13.57 -11.50 -4.45
CA TYR A 50 14.01 -10.30 -5.16
C TYR A 50 14.92 -9.41 -4.28
N PRO A 51 16.20 -9.74 -4.08
CA PRO A 51 17.07 -8.95 -3.21
C PRO A 51 17.26 -7.53 -3.74
N GLY A 52 17.24 -6.54 -2.83
CA GLY A 52 17.52 -5.13 -3.15
C GLY A 52 16.35 -4.33 -3.72
N THR A 53 15.14 -4.91 -3.81
CA THR A 53 13.95 -4.14 -4.17
C THR A 53 13.49 -3.25 -3.03
N THR A 54 13.34 -1.96 -3.31
CA THR A 54 12.79 -0.95 -2.39
C THR A 54 11.42 -0.50 -2.85
N ASN A 55 10.60 0.06 -1.96
CA ASN A 55 9.31 0.62 -2.35
C ASN A 55 9.50 1.93 -3.15
N PRO A 56 9.18 1.98 -4.45
CA PRO A 56 9.32 3.18 -5.26
C PRO A 56 8.19 4.21 -5.03
N PHE A 57 7.15 3.85 -4.25
CA PHE A 57 6.01 4.73 -3.96
C PHE A 57 5.80 4.89 -2.44
N PRO A 58 6.63 5.69 -1.75
CA PRO A 58 6.46 5.96 -0.32
C PRO A 58 5.10 6.59 0.02
N TRP A 59 4.59 7.45 -0.87
CA TRP A 59 3.28 8.11 -0.74
C TRP A 59 2.10 7.14 -0.79
N MET A 60 2.23 5.98 -1.46
CA MET A 60 1.18 4.96 -1.44
C MET A 60 1.02 4.33 -0.06
N SER A 61 2.12 4.19 0.71
CA SER A 61 2.04 3.71 2.09
C SER A 61 1.24 4.66 2.97
N GLU A 62 1.42 5.97 2.80
CA GLU A 62 0.66 6.98 3.55
C GLU A 62 -0.84 6.87 3.26
N ILE A 63 -1.24 6.78 1.98
CA ILE A 63 -2.65 6.65 1.59
C ILE A 63 -3.26 5.31 2.05
N MET A 64 -2.50 4.21 2.00
CA MET A 64 -2.98 2.90 2.45
C MET A 64 -3.10 2.80 3.98
N ASP A 65 -2.18 3.41 4.74
CA ASP A 65 -2.25 3.44 6.22
C ASP A 65 -3.33 4.41 6.73
N LEU A 66 -3.71 5.43 5.94
CA LEU A 66 -4.75 6.41 6.31
C LEU A 66 -6.19 5.88 6.24
N LYS A 67 -6.45 4.70 5.68
CA LYS A 67 -7.79 4.08 5.68
C LYS A 67 -7.96 3.10 6.85
N LYS A 68 -8.03 3.66 8.06
CA LYS A 68 -8.95 3.14 9.07
C LYS A 68 -10.10 4.11 9.21
N GLU A 69 -10.95 4.15 8.19
CA GLU A 69 -12.37 4.48 8.39
C GLU A 69 -12.87 3.43 9.38
N LYS A 70 -12.76 3.73 10.68
CA LYS A 70 -13.30 2.87 11.74
C LYS A 70 -14.77 2.69 11.41
N ASN A 71 -15.22 1.45 11.28
CA ASN A 71 -16.64 1.17 11.20
C ASN A 71 -17.30 1.84 12.40
N PHE A 72 -18.39 2.57 12.17
CA PHE A 72 -19.12 3.33 13.20
C PHE A 72 -19.42 2.49 14.47
N PHE A 73 -19.49 1.17 14.34
CA PHE A 73 -19.71 0.20 15.41
C PHE A 73 -18.45 -0.20 16.23
N GLU A 74 -17.25 0.17 15.80
CA GLU A 74 -15.99 -0.14 16.48
C GLU A 74 -15.44 1.03 17.32
N THR A 75 -16.05 2.21 17.23
CA THR A 75 -15.68 3.38 18.05
C THR A 75 -16.55 3.41 19.30
N ARG A 76 -15.95 3.21 20.49
CA ARG A 76 -16.64 3.50 21.76
C ARG A 76 -17.05 4.97 21.79
N VAL A 77 -18.31 5.24 22.11
CA VAL A 77 -18.92 6.57 22.27
C VAL A 77 -18.21 7.34 23.38
N ILE A 78 -17.06 7.96 23.09
CA ILE A 78 -16.37 8.90 24.00
C ILE A 78 -15.96 10.19 23.27
N GLU A 79 -16.10 10.26 21.94
CA GLU A 79 -15.73 11.45 21.13
C GLU A 79 -16.89 12.46 20.92
N TYR A 80 -17.81 12.60 21.89
CA TYR A 80 -18.77 13.72 21.91
C TYR A 80 -18.43 14.81 22.94
N GLN A 81 -17.25 14.77 23.57
CA GLN A 81 -16.83 15.74 24.60
C GLN A 81 -15.67 16.65 24.15
N THR A 82 -15.50 16.88 22.85
CA THR A 82 -14.51 17.85 22.34
C THR A 82 -15.10 18.77 21.27
N GLY A 83 -16.32 19.25 21.51
CA GLY A 83 -17.02 20.20 20.62
C GLY A 83 -17.82 21.28 21.35
N GLY A 84 -17.49 21.60 22.60
CA GLY A 84 -18.27 22.53 23.40
C GLY A 84 -17.59 23.01 24.68
N ALA A 85 -16.39 23.57 24.56
CA ALA A 85 -15.79 24.35 25.64
C ALA A 85 -15.17 25.64 25.06
N LEU A 86 -16.01 26.47 24.44
CA LEU A 86 -15.74 27.90 24.34
C LEU A 86 -16.22 28.52 25.64
N SER A 87 -15.33 28.63 26.63
CA SER A 87 -15.54 29.54 27.75
C SER A 87 -15.29 30.95 27.24
N TRP A 88 -16.35 31.74 27.17
CA TRP A 88 -16.23 33.19 27.04
C TRP A 88 -16.18 33.75 28.46
N ASP A 89 -15.01 34.19 28.89
CA ASP A 89 -14.81 35.22 29.91
C ASP A 89 -13.81 36.24 29.33
#